data_AF-A0A7S1G3P5-F1
#
_entry.id   AF-A0A7S1G3P5-F1
#
_cell.length_a   1.000
_cell.length_b   1.000
_cell.length_c   1.000
_cell.angle_alpha   90.00
_cell.angle_beta   90.00
_cell.angle_gamma   90.00
#
_symmetry.space_group_name_H-M   'P 1'
#
loop_
_entity.id
_entity.type
_entity.pdbx_description
1 polymer ?
#
loop_
_entity_poly.entity_id
_entity_poly.type
_entity_poly.pdbx_seq_one_letter_code
_entity_poly.pdbx_strand_id
1 'polypeptide(L)'
;MESKEDDGADAPIVADPRDLAVESGDAAKGLAGEIVTPAGLHGSSEVLRLMLSVSGAALRETRVTAAQWAEYSLTLRVRELPVLFDDMTCEEVGPLGAVARRLARQTGLYGDNEYERSKADVVFDAAREWRTAFERVAYAPGFLRDSEAVEAYFTKTWPQQAAAARRMALDTECGLMVREGRLTFADLAMYEYFDVLRQVRPDALDRVPELVAFFELVGRQPAVLRRIAARGRGDLEGKGSTAKPVCVTGAAGLLGSHLIRALLDRGYTVHAVDSSDDASRVAHLTSLPRAAAGRLRCFVAAPAAGEGAGDGADVDAGHAALAAAMAGCSGVFHCGGRAPPASAAEAAEWDEAASAAEVAGAG
;
A
#
# COMPACT_ATOMS: atom_id res chain seq x y z
N MET A 1 -3.43 -6.74 60.28
CA MET A 1 -3.86 -5.35 60.05
C MET A 1 -2.83 -4.73 59.14
N GLU A 2 -3.12 -4.19 57.97
CA GLU A 2 -4.35 -4.05 57.20
C GLU A 2 -3.87 -3.55 55.82
N SER A 3 -4.61 -3.93 54.79
CA SER A 3 -4.55 -3.48 53.41
C SER A 3 -4.56 -1.96 53.20
N LYS A 4 -3.98 -1.46 52.09
CA LYS A 4 -4.76 -0.85 51.00
C LYS A 4 -3.95 -0.47 49.75
N GLU A 5 -4.63 -0.62 48.63
CA GLU A 5 -4.26 -0.39 47.24
C GLU A 5 -4.28 1.10 46.83
N ASP A 6 -3.52 1.39 45.77
CA ASP A 6 -3.96 1.88 44.44
C ASP A 6 -3.54 3.25 43.88
N ASP A 7 -3.23 3.14 42.58
CA ASP A 7 -3.39 4.05 41.43
C ASP A 7 -2.57 5.33 41.24
N GLY A 8 -2.07 5.49 40.01
CA GLY A 8 -1.83 6.80 39.40
C GLY A 8 -0.71 6.84 38.36
N ALA A 9 -1.07 6.76 37.08
CA ALA A 9 -0.23 6.86 35.90
C ALA A 9 0.49 8.23 35.73
N ASP A 10 1.66 8.23 35.10
CA ASP A 10 1.92 9.00 33.86
C ASP A 10 3.34 8.75 33.32
N ALA A 11 3.41 8.36 32.04
CA ALA A 11 4.56 8.58 31.17
C ALA A 11 4.12 9.56 30.08
N PRO A 12 5.01 10.43 29.56
CA PRO A 12 5.25 10.32 28.12
C PRO A 12 6.68 10.61 27.62
N ILE A 13 7.13 9.76 26.66
CA ILE A 13 7.77 10.01 25.33
C ILE A 13 9.06 10.89 25.33
N VAL A 14 10.22 10.57 24.72
CA VAL A 14 10.55 10.16 23.35
C VAL A 14 12.00 9.61 23.36
N ALA A 15 12.25 8.45 22.77
CA ALA A 15 13.60 8.08 22.31
C ALA A 15 13.76 8.46 20.83
N ASP A 16 14.91 9.03 20.46
CA ASP A 16 15.25 9.53 19.11
C ASP A 16 15.07 8.42 18.05
N PRO A 17 14.43 8.69 16.89
CA PRO A 17 14.27 7.74 15.79
C PRO A 17 15.57 7.13 15.23
N ARG A 18 16.75 7.62 15.64
CA ARG A 18 18.07 7.08 15.28
C ARG A 18 18.65 6.13 16.32
N ASP A 19 18.06 6.05 17.52
CA ASP A 19 18.51 5.18 18.61
C ASP A 19 17.88 3.78 18.59
N LEU A 20 17.08 3.47 17.55
CA LEU A 20 16.89 2.09 17.14
C LEU A 20 18.16 1.64 16.43
N ALA A 21 19.19 1.36 17.22
CA ALA A 21 20.30 0.53 16.79
C ALA A 21 19.70 -0.71 16.13
N VAL A 22 19.90 -0.83 14.83
CA VAL A 22 19.79 -2.09 14.12
C VAL A 22 20.79 -2.99 14.83
N GLU A 23 20.31 -3.90 15.69
CA GLU A 23 21.11 -5.07 16.02
C GLU A 23 21.36 -5.79 14.69
N SER A 24 22.55 -5.53 14.15
CA SER A 24 23.14 -6.29 13.08
C SER A 24 23.57 -7.64 13.66
N GLY A 25 22.63 -8.59 13.64
CA GLY A 25 22.82 -10.02 13.89
C GLY A 25 21.47 -10.67 13.60
N ASP A 26 21.27 -11.53 12.62
CA ASP A 26 22.15 -12.52 12.02
C ASP A 26 22.17 -12.41 10.49
N ALA A 27 23.19 -12.97 9.84
CA ALA A 27 23.18 -13.20 8.40
C ALA A 27 21.82 -13.79 7.97
N ALA A 28 21.18 -13.21 6.94
CA ALA A 28 19.93 -13.72 6.40
C ALA A 28 20.04 -15.25 6.28
N LYS A 29 19.14 -15.98 6.94
CA LYS A 29 19.11 -17.44 6.91
C LYS A 29 18.82 -17.85 5.47
N GLY A 30 19.89 -18.07 4.70
CA GLY A 30 19.80 -18.43 3.29
C GLY A 30 19.14 -19.79 3.21
N LEU A 31 17.91 -19.83 2.71
CA LEU A 31 17.26 -21.10 2.42
C LEU A 31 17.88 -21.62 1.11
N ALA A 32 18.30 -22.87 1.11
CA ALA A 32 18.81 -23.52 -0.08
C ALA A 32 17.64 -23.90 -0.99
N GLY A 33 17.57 -23.31 -2.17
CA GLY A 33 16.51 -23.56 -3.13
C GLY A 33 16.06 -22.32 -3.90
N GLU A 34 14.98 -22.54 -4.64
CA GLU A 34 14.37 -21.55 -5.52
C GLU A 34 12.86 -21.66 -5.52
N ILE A 35 12.17 -20.53 -5.31
CA ILE A 35 10.76 -20.43 -5.62
C ILE A 35 10.59 -20.00 -7.07
N VAL A 36 9.72 -20.71 -7.78
CA VAL A 36 9.25 -20.31 -9.09
C VAL A 36 7.82 -19.83 -8.95
N THR A 37 7.56 -18.60 -9.38
CA THR A 37 6.28 -17.92 -9.23
C THR A 37 5.77 -17.40 -10.58
N PRO A 38 4.46 -17.14 -10.74
CA PRO A 38 3.97 -16.47 -11.94
C PRO A 38 4.53 -15.05 -12.05
N ALA A 39 4.94 -14.63 -13.25
CA ALA A 39 5.26 -13.24 -13.54
C ALA A 39 3.98 -12.46 -13.88
N GLY A 40 3.81 -11.31 -13.23
CA GLY A 40 2.61 -10.47 -13.36
C GLY A 40 2.32 -9.74 -12.06
N LEU A 41 1.09 -9.24 -11.90
CA LEU A 41 0.54 -8.74 -10.63
C LEU A 41 1.00 -9.64 -9.50
N HIS A 42 1.33 -9.06 -8.33
CA HIS A 42 1.98 -9.76 -7.19
C HIS A 42 1.44 -11.17 -6.92
N GLY A 43 0.17 -11.44 -7.25
CA GLY A 43 -0.29 -12.79 -7.62
C GLY A 43 -0.42 -13.70 -6.41
N SER A 44 -0.93 -14.92 -6.62
CA SER A 44 -1.14 -15.92 -5.57
C SER A 44 0.11 -16.28 -4.73
N SER A 45 1.29 -15.80 -5.15
CA SER A 45 2.57 -16.04 -4.48
C SER A 45 2.95 -14.95 -3.46
N GLU A 46 2.14 -13.90 -3.30
CA GLU A 46 2.50 -12.78 -2.43
C GLU A 46 2.64 -13.18 -0.95
N VAL A 47 1.84 -14.14 -0.49
CA VAL A 47 2.00 -14.74 0.84
C VAL A 47 3.40 -15.29 1.06
N LEU A 48 4.03 -15.93 0.06
CA LEU A 48 5.38 -16.48 0.20
C LEU A 48 6.42 -15.36 0.36
N ARG A 49 6.24 -14.26 -0.35
CA ARG A 49 7.15 -13.10 -0.26
C ARG A 49 6.99 -12.37 1.07
N LEU A 50 5.76 -12.28 1.60
CA LEU A 50 5.51 -11.80 2.96
C LEU A 50 6.21 -12.68 4.00
N MET A 51 6.11 -14.00 3.86
CA MET A 51 6.79 -14.94 4.77
C MET A 51 8.31 -14.79 4.76
N LEU A 52 8.92 -14.70 3.57
CA LEU A 52 10.37 -14.46 3.43
C LEU A 52 10.77 -13.11 4.06
N SER A 53 9.98 -12.06 3.82
CA SER A 53 10.24 -10.73 4.40
C SER A 53 10.15 -10.72 5.92
N VAL A 54 9.12 -11.36 6.50
CA VAL A 54 8.90 -11.43 7.96
C VAL A 54 9.95 -12.29 8.65
N SER A 55 10.33 -13.41 8.05
CA SER A 55 11.36 -14.28 8.60
C SER A 55 12.79 -13.78 8.40
N GLY A 56 13.01 -12.79 7.53
CA GLY A 56 14.34 -12.37 7.09
C GLY A 56 15.07 -13.42 6.25
N ALA A 57 14.38 -14.50 5.84
CA ALA A 57 14.94 -15.52 4.98
C ALA A 57 15.07 -15.02 3.55
N ALA A 58 16.15 -15.40 2.89
CA ALA A 58 16.38 -15.14 1.48
C ALA A 58 16.25 -16.44 0.69
N LEU A 59 15.57 -16.37 -0.45
CA LEU A 59 15.41 -17.47 -1.40
C LEU A 59 15.45 -16.89 -2.82
N ARG A 60 16.06 -17.62 -3.75
CA ARG A 60 16.04 -17.24 -5.17
C ARG A 60 14.61 -17.28 -5.70
N GLU A 61 14.17 -16.25 -6.42
CA GLU A 61 12.87 -16.21 -7.08
C GLU A 61 13.03 -16.12 -8.61
N THR A 62 12.47 -17.09 -9.31
CA THR A 62 12.29 -17.03 -10.77
C THR A 62 10.83 -16.79 -11.11
N ARG A 63 10.57 -15.86 -12.03
CA ARG A 63 9.21 -15.49 -12.44
C ARG A 63 8.91 -15.97 -13.84
N VAL A 64 7.88 -16.80 -13.98
CA VAL A 64 7.43 -17.39 -15.25
C VAL A 64 6.33 -16.54 -15.87
N THR A 65 6.61 -15.93 -17.02
CA THR A 65 5.62 -15.11 -17.75
C THR A 65 4.52 -15.96 -18.37
N ALA A 66 3.38 -15.34 -18.68
CA ALA A 66 2.29 -16.00 -19.38
C ALA A 66 2.72 -16.61 -20.74
N ALA A 67 3.70 -15.99 -21.42
CA ALA A 67 4.27 -16.50 -22.66
C ALA A 67 5.10 -17.79 -22.45
N GLN A 68 5.82 -17.87 -21.33
CA GLN A 68 6.63 -19.04 -20.96
C GLN A 68 5.77 -20.18 -20.38
N TRP A 69 4.57 -19.88 -19.88
CA TRP A 69 3.76 -20.81 -19.09
C TRP A 69 3.39 -22.09 -19.83
N ALA A 70 3.04 -22.01 -21.11
CA ALA A 70 2.57 -23.18 -21.86
C ALA A 70 3.59 -24.32 -21.86
N GLU A 71 4.86 -24.00 -22.11
CA GLU A 71 5.97 -24.96 -22.11
C GLU A 71 6.43 -25.28 -20.68
N TYR A 72 6.62 -24.26 -19.84
CA TYR A 72 7.10 -24.45 -18.48
C TYR A 72 6.18 -25.33 -17.63
N SER A 73 4.85 -25.20 -17.80
CA SER A 73 3.88 -26.02 -17.05
C SER A 73 4.07 -27.52 -17.28
N LEU A 74 4.64 -27.94 -18.41
CA LEU A 74 4.88 -29.34 -18.74
C LEU A 74 6.05 -29.93 -17.94
N THR A 75 6.92 -29.09 -17.37
CA THR A 75 8.06 -29.54 -16.56
C THR A 75 7.68 -29.76 -15.09
N LEU A 76 6.49 -29.35 -14.68
CA LEU A 76 6.01 -29.41 -13.29
C LEU A 76 5.12 -30.63 -13.05
N ARG A 77 5.22 -31.24 -11.87
CA ARG A 77 4.42 -32.43 -11.51
C ARG A 77 2.92 -32.19 -11.54
N VAL A 78 2.50 -31.09 -10.94
CA VAL A 78 1.07 -30.72 -10.79
C VAL A 78 0.65 -29.62 -11.75
N ARG A 79 1.58 -29.11 -12.58
CA ARG A 79 1.32 -28.05 -13.57
C ARG A 79 0.71 -26.79 -12.97
N GLU A 80 1.11 -26.47 -11.74
CA GLU A 80 0.67 -25.29 -11.00
C GLU A 80 1.87 -24.52 -10.45
N LEU A 81 1.69 -23.20 -10.33
CA LEU A 81 2.61 -22.33 -9.62
C LEU A 81 1.90 -21.69 -8.42
N PRO A 82 2.65 -21.28 -7.38
CA PRO A 82 4.10 -21.40 -7.23
C PRO A 82 4.58 -22.81 -6.84
N VAL A 83 5.88 -23.04 -7.08
CA VAL A 83 6.61 -24.26 -6.70
C VAL A 83 7.94 -23.89 -6.06
N LEU A 84 8.43 -24.70 -5.13
CA LEU A 84 9.76 -24.61 -4.53
C LEU A 84 10.60 -25.79 -5.02
N PHE A 85 11.76 -25.50 -5.59
CA PHE A 85 12.82 -26.48 -5.81
C PHE A 85 13.80 -26.40 -4.64
N ASP A 86 13.89 -27.48 -3.86
CA ASP A 86 14.80 -27.56 -2.71
C ASP A 86 16.14 -28.13 -3.18
N ASP A 87 17.18 -27.30 -3.17
CA ASP A 87 18.53 -27.68 -3.63
C ASP A 87 19.17 -28.77 -2.75
N MET A 88 18.71 -28.95 -1.50
CA MET A 88 19.26 -29.93 -0.57
C MET A 88 18.64 -31.31 -0.76
N THR A 89 17.32 -31.37 -1.01
CA THR A 89 16.62 -32.65 -1.19
C THR A 89 16.41 -33.00 -2.65
N CYS A 90 16.72 -32.10 -3.58
CA CYS A 90 16.39 -32.19 -5.01
C CYS A 90 14.89 -32.42 -5.22
N GLU A 91 14.04 -31.94 -4.30
CA GLU A 91 12.60 -32.11 -4.36
C GLU A 91 11.93 -30.89 -4.99
N GLU A 92 10.88 -31.16 -5.78
CA GLU A 92 9.90 -30.18 -6.20
C GLU A 92 8.73 -30.24 -5.21
N VAL A 93 8.50 -29.13 -4.52
CA VAL A 93 7.43 -28.95 -3.54
C VAL A 93 6.41 -27.98 -4.12
N GLY A 94 5.20 -28.45 -4.36
CA GLY A 94 4.07 -27.67 -4.83
C GLY A 94 2.77 -28.40 -4.52
N PRO A 95 1.60 -27.74 -4.61
CA PRO A 95 1.35 -26.34 -4.98
C PRO A 95 1.55 -25.35 -3.80
N LEU A 96 1.06 -24.12 -3.92
CA LEU A 96 1.22 -23.02 -2.93
C LEU A 96 1.15 -23.45 -1.46
N GLY A 97 0.13 -24.23 -1.09
CA GLY A 97 -0.07 -24.66 0.29
C GLY A 97 1.03 -25.57 0.82
N ALA A 98 1.64 -26.40 -0.03
CA ALA A 98 2.78 -27.23 0.34
C ALA A 98 4.06 -26.39 0.49
N VAL A 99 4.28 -25.44 -0.43
CA VAL A 99 5.41 -24.49 -0.36
C VAL A 99 5.32 -23.65 0.91
N ALA A 100 4.17 -23.05 1.19
CA ALA A 100 3.96 -22.21 2.35
C ALA A 100 4.23 -22.99 3.65
N ARG A 101 3.67 -24.20 3.80
CA ARG A 101 3.94 -25.03 4.98
C ARG A 101 5.40 -25.47 5.11
N ARG A 102 6.08 -25.77 4.00
CA ARG A 102 7.52 -26.09 3.99
C ARG A 102 8.35 -24.91 4.48
N LEU A 103 8.11 -23.71 3.94
CA LEU A 103 8.78 -22.49 4.36
C LEU A 103 8.46 -22.17 5.82
N ALA A 104 7.20 -22.26 6.23
CA ALA A 104 6.78 -21.99 7.60
C ALA A 104 7.54 -22.84 8.62
N ARG A 105 7.77 -24.14 8.33
CA ARG A 105 8.61 -25.01 9.16
C ARG A 105 10.07 -24.57 9.19
N GLN A 106 10.64 -24.18 8.06
CA GLN A 106 12.05 -23.79 7.95
C GLN A 106 12.36 -22.43 8.63
N THR A 107 11.36 -21.55 8.67
CA THR A 107 11.47 -20.18 9.19
C THR A 107 10.83 -19.96 10.54
N GLY A 108 10.21 -20.98 11.14
CA GLY A 108 9.55 -20.84 12.46
C GLY A 108 8.19 -20.11 12.42
N LEU A 109 7.54 -20.01 11.27
CA LEU A 109 6.23 -19.36 11.10
C LEU A 109 5.06 -20.35 11.15
N TYR A 110 5.27 -21.60 11.60
CA TYR A 110 4.23 -22.62 11.59
C TYR A 110 3.48 -22.80 12.91
N GLY A 111 3.95 -22.17 13.99
CA GLY A 111 3.49 -22.43 15.35
C GLY A 111 4.39 -23.41 16.09
N ASP A 112 4.41 -23.29 17.43
CA ASP A 112 5.41 -23.94 18.29
C ASP A 112 5.04 -25.40 18.61
N ASN A 113 3.75 -25.76 18.54
CA ASN A 113 3.23 -27.08 18.86
C ASN A 113 2.17 -27.56 17.86
N GLU A 114 1.79 -28.84 17.94
CA GLU A 114 0.81 -29.47 17.02
C GLU A 114 -0.56 -28.77 17.02
N TYR A 115 -0.97 -28.27 18.18
CA TYR A 115 -2.24 -27.55 18.30
C TYR A 115 -2.20 -26.23 17.54
N GLU A 116 -1.15 -25.42 17.72
CA GLU A 116 -0.97 -24.18 16.96
C GLU A 116 -0.81 -24.40 15.45
N ARG A 117 -0.07 -25.43 15.05
CA ARG A 117 0.11 -25.79 13.63
C ARG A 117 -1.21 -26.16 12.97
N SER A 118 -2.04 -26.95 13.66
CA SER A 118 -3.37 -27.35 13.19
C SER A 118 -4.28 -26.13 13.00
N LYS A 119 -4.23 -25.15 13.92
CA LYS A 119 -4.99 -23.89 13.77
C LYS A 119 -4.50 -23.08 12.58
N ALA A 120 -3.18 -22.94 12.45
CA ALA A 120 -2.59 -22.21 11.35
C ALA A 120 -2.99 -22.85 10.00
N ASP A 121 -3.06 -24.18 9.93
CA ASP A 121 -3.55 -24.89 8.74
C ASP A 121 -5.02 -24.57 8.42
N VAL A 122 -5.91 -24.60 9.43
CA VAL A 122 -7.34 -24.25 9.25
C VAL A 122 -7.49 -22.83 8.71
N VAL A 123 -6.82 -21.86 9.34
CA VAL A 123 -6.89 -20.45 8.94
C VAL A 123 -6.30 -20.25 7.53
N PHE A 124 -5.15 -20.86 7.25
CA PHE A 124 -4.49 -20.73 5.96
C PHE A 124 -5.33 -21.31 4.83
N ASP A 125 -5.90 -22.52 5.00
CA ASP A 125 -6.70 -23.15 3.97
C ASP A 125 -8.00 -22.38 3.71
N ALA A 126 -8.63 -21.83 4.75
CA ALA A 126 -9.78 -20.94 4.61
C ALA A 126 -9.42 -19.67 3.82
N ALA A 127 -8.33 -18.98 4.20
CA ALA A 127 -7.85 -17.80 3.48
C ALA A 127 -7.58 -18.10 2.01
N ARG A 128 -6.94 -19.24 1.71
CA ARG A 128 -6.62 -19.67 0.34
C ARG A 128 -7.88 -19.95 -0.48
N GLU A 129 -8.86 -20.64 0.10
CA GLU A 129 -10.12 -20.94 -0.57
C GLU A 129 -10.90 -19.67 -0.89
N TRP A 130 -11.00 -18.75 0.08
CA TRP A 130 -11.68 -17.47 -0.10
C TRP A 130 -10.97 -16.58 -1.12
N ARG A 131 -9.64 -16.55 -1.07
CA ARG A 131 -8.79 -15.83 -2.03
C ARG A 131 -9.00 -16.35 -3.44
N THR A 132 -9.05 -17.67 -3.63
CA THR A 132 -9.31 -18.32 -4.93
C THR A 132 -10.71 -17.99 -5.45
N ALA A 133 -11.72 -18.02 -4.57
CA ALA A 133 -13.08 -17.66 -4.93
C ALA A 133 -13.19 -16.19 -5.37
N PHE A 134 -12.50 -15.28 -4.69
CA PHE A 134 -12.44 -13.87 -5.08
C PHE A 134 -11.71 -13.68 -6.42
N GLU A 135 -10.59 -14.38 -6.62
CA GLU A 135 -9.78 -14.33 -7.84
C GLU A 135 -10.60 -14.65 -9.10
N ARG A 136 -11.46 -15.67 -9.02
CA ARG A 136 -12.35 -16.08 -10.13
C ARG A 136 -13.33 -14.99 -10.53
N VAL A 137 -13.73 -14.15 -9.59
CA VAL A 137 -14.69 -13.06 -9.81
C VAL A 137 -13.96 -11.78 -10.21
N ALA A 138 -12.88 -11.44 -9.51
CA ALA A 138 -12.17 -10.19 -9.70
C ALA A 138 -11.26 -10.18 -10.94
N TYR A 139 -10.76 -11.33 -11.40
CA TYR A 139 -9.71 -11.36 -12.43
C TYR A 139 -10.00 -12.26 -13.63
N ALA A 140 -11.00 -13.13 -13.59
CA ALA A 140 -11.36 -14.00 -14.72
C ALA A 140 -12.69 -13.56 -15.35
N PRO A 141 -12.79 -13.41 -16.69
CA PRO A 141 -11.75 -13.56 -17.73
C PRO A 141 -10.92 -12.28 -17.96
N GLY A 142 -10.96 -11.31 -17.04
CA GLY A 142 -10.04 -10.18 -17.01
C GLY A 142 -10.31 -9.27 -15.81
N PHE A 143 -9.30 -8.48 -15.44
CA PHE A 143 -9.31 -7.64 -14.25
C PHE A 143 -10.55 -6.73 -14.15
N LEU A 144 -11.33 -6.94 -13.08
CA LEU A 144 -12.56 -6.26 -12.70
C LEU A 144 -13.53 -6.01 -13.86
N ARG A 145 -13.53 -6.88 -14.86
CA ARG A 145 -14.37 -6.72 -16.05
C ARG A 145 -15.84 -6.92 -15.76
N ASP A 146 -16.16 -7.81 -14.83
CA ASP A 146 -17.52 -8.13 -14.44
C ASP A 146 -17.85 -7.43 -13.12
N SER A 147 -18.21 -6.14 -13.20
CA SER A 147 -18.56 -5.35 -12.02
C SER A 147 -19.76 -5.94 -11.27
N GLU A 148 -20.70 -6.60 -11.96
CA GLU A 148 -21.86 -7.23 -11.33
C GLU A 148 -21.45 -8.44 -10.49
N ALA A 149 -20.59 -9.31 -11.01
CA ALA A 149 -20.08 -10.44 -10.25
C ALA A 149 -19.25 -9.98 -9.04
N VAL A 150 -18.42 -8.93 -9.19
CA VAL A 150 -17.66 -8.33 -8.08
C VAL A 150 -18.60 -7.77 -7.01
N GLU A 151 -19.64 -7.03 -7.39
CA GLU A 151 -20.65 -6.54 -6.45
C GLU A 151 -21.43 -7.69 -5.79
N ALA A 152 -21.78 -8.72 -6.54
CA ALA A 152 -22.43 -9.92 -6.01
C ALA A 152 -21.55 -10.63 -4.97
N TYR A 153 -20.24 -10.68 -5.19
CA TYR A 153 -19.30 -11.21 -4.21
C TYR A 153 -19.36 -10.44 -2.90
N PHE A 154 -19.25 -9.11 -2.95
CA PHE A 154 -19.25 -8.28 -1.74
C PHE A 154 -20.60 -8.24 -1.02
N THR A 155 -21.70 -8.45 -1.73
CA THR A 155 -23.06 -8.42 -1.14
C THR A 155 -23.54 -9.79 -0.65
N LYS A 156 -23.09 -10.90 -1.26
CA LYS A 156 -23.60 -12.25 -0.95
C LYS A 156 -22.55 -13.14 -0.30
N THR A 157 -21.32 -13.13 -0.79
CA THR A 157 -20.26 -14.07 -0.38
C THR A 157 -19.41 -13.52 0.76
N TRP A 158 -18.89 -12.30 0.60
CA TRP A 158 -18.01 -11.65 1.56
C TRP A 158 -18.61 -11.58 2.98
N PRO A 159 -19.90 -11.23 3.21
CA PRO A 159 -20.44 -11.15 4.57
C PRO A 159 -20.35 -12.47 5.35
N GLN A 160 -20.47 -13.60 4.65
CA GLN A 160 -20.37 -14.93 5.25
C GLN A 160 -18.93 -15.25 5.65
N GLN A 161 -17.98 -14.92 4.78
CA GLN A 161 -16.55 -15.07 5.04
C GLN A 161 -16.06 -14.11 6.12
N ALA A 162 -16.52 -12.86 6.11
CA ALA A 162 -16.21 -11.87 7.14
C ALA A 162 -16.72 -12.33 8.52
N ALA A 163 -17.93 -12.91 8.59
CA ALA A 163 -18.44 -13.50 9.82
C ALA A 163 -17.60 -14.70 10.31
N ALA A 164 -17.11 -15.54 9.38
CA ALA A 164 -16.22 -16.65 9.72
C ALA A 164 -14.84 -16.17 10.18
N ALA A 165 -14.23 -15.22 9.47
CA ALA A 165 -12.98 -14.59 9.84
C ALA A 165 -13.08 -13.87 11.19
N ARG A 166 -14.20 -13.21 11.48
CA ARG A 166 -14.46 -12.59 12.78
C ARG A 166 -14.47 -13.63 13.90
N ARG A 167 -15.10 -14.79 13.68
CA ARG A 167 -15.06 -15.90 14.65
C ARG A 167 -13.62 -16.34 14.88
N MET A 168 -12.83 -16.53 13.82
CA MET A 168 -11.40 -16.85 13.94
C MET A 168 -10.63 -15.74 14.68
N ALA A 169 -10.91 -14.46 14.45
CA ALA A 169 -10.20 -13.38 15.16
C ALA A 169 -10.51 -13.36 16.67
N LEU A 170 -11.73 -13.73 17.06
CA LEU A 170 -12.18 -13.75 18.45
C LEU A 170 -11.84 -15.04 19.18
N ASP A 171 -11.57 -16.12 18.44
CA ASP A 171 -11.35 -17.43 19.02
C ASP A 171 -10.00 -17.47 19.76
N THR A 172 -10.06 -17.62 21.09
CA THR A 172 -8.89 -17.78 21.94
C THR A 172 -8.25 -19.17 21.83
N GLU A 173 -9.00 -20.13 21.30
CA GLU A 173 -8.61 -21.53 21.18
C GLU A 173 -8.29 -21.92 19.73
N CYS A 174 -8.89 -21.35 18.70
CA CYS A 174 -8.73 -21.79 17.30
C CYS A 174 -8.51 -20.64 16.30
N GLY A 175 -8.09 -19.48 16.79
CA GLY A 175 -8.14 -18.23 16.05
C GLY A 175 -6.90 -17.79 15.27
N LEU A 176 -6.97 -16.55 14.78
CA LEU A 176 -5.82 -15.83 14.22
C LEU A 176 -4.72 -15.73 15.28
N MET A 177 -3.49 -16.05 14.88
CA MET A 177 -2.41 -16.40 15.80
C MET A 177 -1.53 -15.20 16.16
N VAL A 178 -1.93 -13.98 15.77
CA VAL A 178 -1.23 -12.73 16.10
C VAL A 178 -1.41 -12.37 17.58
N ARG A 179 -0.94 -13.23 18.48
CA ARG A 179 -0.87 -12.99 19.92
C ARG A 179 0.60 -12.96 20.33
N GLU A 180 0.91 -12.11 21.30
CA GLU A 180 2.27 -11.94 21.85
C GLU A 180 3.34 -11.53 20.82
N GLY A 181 2.93 -10.88 19.72
CA GLY A 181 3.84 -10.35 18.70
C GLY A 181 4.42 -11.40 17.75
N ARG A 182 3.94 -12.65 17.80
CA ARG A 182 4.40 -13.74 16.91
C ARG A 182 3.40 -13.92 15.78
N LEU A 183 3.92 -13.99 14.55
CA LEU A 183 3.12 -14.22 13.34
C LEU A 183 3.29 -15.66 12.87
N THR A 184 2.23 -16.21 12.30
CA THR A 184 2.27 -17.43 11.52
C THR A 184 2.07 -17.15 10.03
N PHE A 185 2.38 -18.13 9.20
CA PHE A 185 2.09 -18.06 7.76
C PHE A 185 0.59 -17.90 7.45
N ALA A 186 -0.28 -18.35 8.36
CA ALA A 186 -1.72 -18.23 8.24
C ALA A 186 -2.19 -16.78 8.40
N ASP A 187 -1.60 -16.05 9.35
CA ASP A 187 -1.88 -14.62 9.54
C ASP A 187 -1.48 -13.81 8.31
N LEU A 188 -0.35 -14.15 7.70
CA LEU A 188 0.12 -13.51 6.46
C LEU A 188 -0.77 -13.81 5.26
N ALA A 189 -1.30 -15.03 5.17
CA ALA A 189 -2.26 -15.40 4.12
C ALA A 189 -3.58 -14.64 4.27
N MET A 190 -4.11 -14.55 5.50
CA MET A 190 -5.33 -13.81 5.78
C MET A 190 -5.14 -12.31 5.55
N TYR A 191 -3.99 -11.75 5.96
CA TYR A 191 -3.63 -10.36 5.71
C TYR A 191 -3.54 -10.05 4.22
N GLU A 192 -2.86 -10.88 3.41
CA GLU A 192 -2.78 -10.70 1.96
C GLU A 192 -4.17 -10.71 1.33
N TYR A 193 -5.03 -11.64 1.74
CA TYR A 193 -6.40 -11.72 1.24
C TYR A 193 -7.18 -10.43 1.52
N PHE A 194 -7.11 -9.93 2.75
CA PHE A 194 -7.76 -8.67 3.13
C PHE A 194 -7.16 -7.46 2.42
N ASP A 195 -5.85 -7.42 2.20
CA ASP A 195 -5.21 -6.35 1.45
C ASP A 195 -5.73 -6.32 0.01
N VAL A 196 -5.88 -7.49 -0.62
CA VAL A 196 -6.49 -7.62 -1.96
C VAL A 196 -7.94 -7.16 -1.99
N LEU A 197 -8.76 -7.53 -1.00
CA LEU A 197 -10.13 -7.02 -0.91
C LEU A 197 -10.16 -5.49 -0.82
N ARG A 198 -9.30 -4.90 0.01
CA ARG A 198 -9.23 -3.43 0.21
C ARG A 198 -8.71 -2.68 -1.01
N GLN A 199 -7.91 -3.30 -1.86
CA GLN A 199 -7.52 -2.72 -3.14
C GLN A 199 -8.71 -2.55 -4.10
N VAL A 200 -9.70 -3.45 -4.02
CA VAL A 200 -10.93 -3.38 -4.82
C VAL A 200 -12.01 -2.55 -4.14
N ARG A 201 -12.20 -2.75 -2.84
CA ARG A 201 -13.20 -2.07 -1.99
C ARG A 201 -12.53 -1.60 -0.69
N PRO A 202 -12.09 -0.34 -0.60
CA PRO A 202 -11.32 0.16 0.54
C PRO A 202 -11.98 -0.03 1.91
N ASP A 203 -13.31 0.02 1.95
CA ASP A 203 -14.17 -0.12 3.13
C ASP A 203 -14.58 -1.59 3.44
N ALA A 204 -14.00 -2.58 2.74
CA ALA A 204 -14.41 -3.99 2.84
C ALA A 204 -14.40 -4.54 4.28
N LEU A 205 -13.50 -4.04 5.14
CA LEU A 205 -13.36 -4.51 6.52
C LEU A 205 -14.06 -3.62 7.55
N ASP A 206 -14.47 -2.40 7.19
CA ASP A 206 -14.83 -1.33 8.13
C ASP A 206 -16.03 -1.68 9.03
N ARG A 207 -16.88 -2.61 8.57
CA ARG A 207 -18.04 -3.11 9.33
C ARG A 207 -17.69 -4.18 10.36
N VAL A 208 -16.45 -4.65 10.41
CA VAL A 208 -15.98 -5.70 11.30
C VAL A 208 -14.70 -5.24 12.01
N PRO A 209 -14.83 -4.54 13.16
CA PRO A 209 -13.71 -3.92 13.86
C PRO A 209 -12.58 -4.89 14.21
N GLU A 210 -12.89 -6.15 14.50
CA GLU A 210 -11.88 -7.17 14.82
C GLU A 210 -10.97 -7.48 13.63
N LEU A 211 -11.52 -7.43 12.41
CA LEU A 211 -10.73 -7.63 11.18
C LEU A 211 -9.89 -6.40 10.86
N VAL A 212 -10.41 -5.19 11.13
CA VAL A 212 -9.62 -3.95 11.02
C VAL A 212 -8.44 -4.00 11.98
N ALA A 213 -8.68 -4.33 13.26
CA ALA A 213 -7.64 -4.45 14.27
C ALA A 213 -6.58 -5.49 13.89
N PHE A 214 -7.00 -6.67 13.41
CA PHE A 214 -6.08 -7.68 12.88
C PHE A 214 -5.25 -7.15 11.70
N PHE A 215 -5.90 -6.52 10.72
CA PHE A 215 -5.24 -6.02 9.52
C PHE A 215 -4.18 -4.97 9.86
N GLU A 216 -4.48 -4.04 10.76
CA GLU A 216 -3.54 -3.02 11.24
C GLU A 216 -2.41 -3.64 12.07
N LEU A 217 -2.72 -4.63 12.90
CA LEU A 217 -1.76 -5.34 13.74
C LEU A 217 -0.70 -6.10 12.93
N VAL A 218 -1.08 -6.73 11.83
CA VAL A 218 -0.15 -7.37 10.89
C VAL A 218 0.52 -6.31 10.01
N GLY A 219 -0.25 -5.35 9.51
CA GLY A 219 0.20 -4.31 8.60
C GLY A 219 1.24 -3.37 9.21
N ARG A 220 1.25 -3.14 10.53
CA ARG A 220 2.25 -2.31 11.23
C ARG A 220 3.61 -2.98 11.40
N GLN A 221 3.72 -4.28 11.12
CA GLN A 221 4.99 -4.99 11.26
C GLN A 221 6.01 -4.42 10.26
N PRO A 222 7.21 -3.98 10.69
CA PRO A 222 8.16 -3.32 9.80
C PRO A 222 8.54 -4.14 8.57
N ALA A 223 8.64 -5.46 8.71
CA ALA A 223 8.91 -6.38 7.60
C ALA A 223 7.77 -6.46 6.58
N VAL A 224 6.51 -6.41 7.05
CA VAL A 224 5.32 -6.36 6.18
C VAL A 224 5.29 -5.02 5.46
N LEU A 225 5.44 -3.90 6.18
CA LEU A 225 5.50 -2.55 5.58
C LEU A 225 6.56 -2.45 4.49
N ARG A 226 7.78 -2.94 4.75
CA ARG A 226 8.86 -2.96 3.75
C ARG A 226 8.46 -3.75 2.51
N ARG A 227 7.87 -4.95 2.66
CA ARG A 227 7.42 -5.76 1.54
C ARG A 227 6.34 -5.04 0.73
N ILE A 228 5.36 -4.47 1.42
CA ILE A 228 4.24 -3.71 0.85
C ILE A 228 4.72 -2.43 0.14
N ALA A 229 5.76 -1.77 0.64
CA ALA A 229 6.38 -0.63 -0.03
C ALA A 229 7.19 -1.08 -1.26
N ALA A 230 7.99 -2.14 -1.12
CA ALA A 230 8.85 -2.68 -2.18
C ALA A 230 8.07 -3.28 -3.35
N ARG A 231 6.82 -3.71 -3.11
CA ARG A 231 5.93 -4.16 -4.19
C ARG A 231 5.64 -3.02 -5.18
N GLY A 232 5.68 -1.76 -4.73
CA GLY A 232 5.21 -0.59 -5.48
C GLY A 232 3.72 -0.72 -5.82
N ARG A 233 3.02 0.38 -6.12
CA ARG A 233 1.70 0.26 -6.81
C ARG A 233 1.90 -0.07 -8.29
N GLY A 234 2.72 -1.08 -8.58
CA GLY A 234 3.01 -1.58 -9.93
C GLY A 234 1.80 -2.23 -10.61
N ASP A 235 0.67 -2.31 -9.91
CA ASP A 235 -0.52 -3.06 -10.29
C ASP A 235 -1.46 -2.33 -11.27
N LEU A 236 -1.05 -1.16 -11.79
CA LEU A 236 -1.79 -0.42 -12.83
C LEU A 236 -0.97 -0.19 -14.10
N GLU A 237 0.27 -0.70 -14.18
CA GLU A 237 1.13 -0.52 -15.35
C GLU A 237 0.97 -1.73 -16.30
N GLY A 238 -0.27 -1.92 -16.74
CA GLY A 238 -0.68 -3.03 -17.60
C GLY A 238 -2.10 -2.84 -18.10
N LYS A 239 -2.32 -1.77 -18.88
CA LYS A 239 -3.58 -1.17 -19.35
C LYS A 239 -4.17 -0.12 -18.41
N GLY A 240 -3.95 1.13 -18.79
CA GLY A 240 -4.72 2.33 -18.41
C GLY A 240 -5.26 2.33 -16.98
N SER A 241 -4.48 2.85 -16.05
CA SER A 241 -4.99 3.34 -14.77
C SER A 241 -6.31 4.10 -14.98
N THR A 242 -7.42 3.54 -14.52
CA THR A 242 -8.70 4.24 -14.35
C THR A 242 -8.70 5.15 -13.10
N ALA A 243 -7.60 5.18 -12.34
CA ALA A 243 -7.46 6.07 -11.20
C ALA A 243 -7.39 7.52 -11.69
N LYS A 244 -8.37 8.31 -11.23
CA LYS A 244 -8.47 9.74 -11.48
C LYS A 244 -7.19 10.45 -10.99
N PRO A 245 -6.56 11.32 -11.80
CA PRO A 245 -5.33 12.01 -11.43
C PRO A 245 -5.47 12.84 -10.14
N VAL A 246 -4.37 13.25 -9.53
CA VAL A 246 -4.37 14.24 -8.45
C VAL A 246 -3.71 15.52 -8.92
N CYS A 247 -4.26 16.67 -8.54
CA CYS A 247 -3.70 17.97 -8.90
C CYS A 247 -2.80 18.47 -7.78
N VAL A 248 -1.62 18.98 -8.13
CA VAL A 248 -0.68 19.62 -7.18
C VAL A 248 -0.37 21.01 -7.72
N THR A 249 -0.72 22.04 -6.97
CA THR A 249 -0.41 23.44 -7.31
C THR A 249 0.82 23.92 -6.54
N GLY A 250 1.58 24.86 -7.10
CA GLY A 250 2.92 25.21 -6.59
C GLY A 250 3.93 24.10 -6.86
N ALA A 251 3.79 23.43 -8.01
CA ALA A 251 4.50 22.20 -8.34
C ALA A 251 6.03 22.34 -8.33
N ALA A 252 6.57 23.47 -8.81
CA ALA A 252 8.02 23.68 -8.82
C ALA A 252 8.61 24.05 -7.45
N GLY A 253 7.75 24.32 -6.46
CA GLY A 253 8.17 24.68 -5.10
C GLY A 253 8.80 23.50 -4.34
N LEU A 254 9.48 23.81 -3.24
CA LEU A 254 10.14 22.79 -2.40
C LEU A 254 9.16 21.71 -1.91
N LEU A 255 8.01 22.11 -1.38
CA LEU A 255 7.00 21.16 -0.90
C LEU A 255 6.28 20.44 -2.06
N GLY A 256 5.93 21.19 -3.11
CA GLY A 256 5.25 20.65 -4.28
C GLY A 256 6.07 19.56 -4.97
N SER A 257 7.36 19.80 -5.19
CA SER A 257 8.25 18.85 -5.86
C SER A 257 8.47 17.55 -5.09
N HIS A 258 8.63 17.64 -3.76
CA HIS A 258 8.74 16.47 -2.90
C HIS A 258 7.43 15.68 -2.83
N LEU A 259 6.28 16.36 -2.77
CA LEU A 259 4.97 15.73 -2.81
C LEU A 259 4.74 15.01 -4.15
N ILE A 260 5.06 15.67 -5.28
CA ILE A 260 4.94 15.08 -6.63
C ILE A 260 5.82 13.83 -6.74
N ARG A 261 7.07 13.87 -6.28
CA ARG A 261 7.94 12.69 -6.23
C ARG A 261 7.30 11.56 -5.41
N ALA A 262 6.84 11.87 -4.20
CA ALA A 262 6.21 10.89 -3.32
C ALA A 262 4.93 10.27 -3.91
N LEU A 263 4.14 11.05 -4.67
CA LEU A 263 2.93 10.59 -5.37
C LEU A 263 3.27 9.72 -6.58
N LEU A 264 4.26 10.11 -7.39
CA LEU A 264 4.72 9.33 -8.54
C LEU A 264 5.35 8.00 -8.09
N ASP A 265 6.15 8.00 -7.01
CA ASP A 265 6.72 6.78 -6.42
C ASP A 265 5.63 5.84 -5.88
N ARG A 266 4.49 6.40 -5.46
CA ARG A 266 3.28 5.67 -5.08
C ARG A 266 2.38 5.31 -6.27
N GLY A 267 2.78 5.59 -7.50
CA GLY A 267 2.04 5.21 -8.71
C GLY A 267 0.80 6.06 -9.02
N TYR A 268 0.72 7.30 -8.52
CA TYR A 268 -0.35 8.22 -8.93
C TYR A 268 -0.05 8.87 -10.28
N THR A 269 -1.10 9.25 -11.01
CA THR A 269 -1.00 10.22 -12.10
C THR A 269 -1.19 11.62 -11.51
N VAL A 270 -0.29 12.54 -11.83
CA VAL A 270 -0.20 13.86 -11.21
C VAL A 270 -0.34 14.95 -12.27
N HIS A 271 -1.29 15.86 -12.05
CA HIS A 271 -1.38 17.14 -12.74
C HIS A 271 -0.60 18.17 -11.92
N ALA A 272 0.58 18.56 -12.40
CA ALA A 272 1.45 19.52 -11.75
C ALA A 272 1.15 20.93 -12.29
N VAL A 273 0.79 21.87 -11.42
CA VAL A 273 0.49 23.25 -11.79
C VAL A 273 1.56 24.18 -11.22
N ASP A 274 2.22 24.94 -12.08
CA ASP A 274 3.09 26.06 -11.68
C ASP A 274 2.55 27.38 -12.24
N SER A 275 2.85 28.49 -11.55
CA SER A 275 2.43 29.83 -11.94
C SER A 275 3.32 30.48 -13.00
N SER A 276 4.40 29.81 -13.41
CA SER A 276 5.31 30.27 -14.45
C SER A 276 5.35 29.27 -15.62
N ASP A 277 5.49 29.79 -16.83
CA ASP A 277 5.71 29.05 -18.06
C ASP A 277 7.19 28.66 -18.26
N ASP A 278 8.08 29.07 -17.36
CA ASP A 278 9.49 28.73 -17.42
C ASP A 278 9.70 27.22 -17.18
N ALA A 279 9.99 26.53 -18.27
CA ALA A 279 10.25 25.09 -18.29
C ALA A 279 11.39 24.67 -17.33
N SER A 280 12.33 25.57 -17.02
CA SER A 280 13.44 25.27 -16.10
C SER A 280 12.95 25.01 -14.67
N ARG A 281 11.85 25.65 -14.25
CA ARG A 281 11.27 25.50 -12.92
C ARG A 281 10.70 24.10 -12.70
N VAL A 282 10.15 23.48 -13.74
CA VAL A 282 9.57 22.11 -13.67
C VAL A 282 10.52 21.04 -14.22
N ALA A 283 11.71 21.40 -14.71
CA ALA A 283 12.67 20.47 -15.29
C ALA A 283 13.05 19.34 -14.31
N HIS A 284 13.21 19.67 -13.02
CA HIS A 284 13.52 18.71 -11.97
C HIS A 284 12.37 17.72 -11.67
N LEU A 285 11.12 18.07 -12.02
CA LEU A 285 9.97 17.17 -11.93
C LEU A 285 9.95 16.21 -13.12
N THR A 286 10.21 16.74 -14.32
CA THR A 286 10.25 15.93 -15.55
C THR A 286 11.42 14.94 -15.59
N SER A 287 12.50 15.21 -14.85
CA SER A 287 13.65 14.31 -14.72
C SER A 287 13.47 13.19 -13.69
N LEU A 288 12.33 13.15 -12.97
CA LEU A 288 12.05 12.06 -12.03
C LEU A 288 11.91 10.72 -12.78
N PRO A 289 12.50 9.61 -12.28
CA PRO A 289 12.48 8.31 -12.94
C PRO A 289 11.08 7.80 -13.30
N ARG A 290 10.06 8.22 -12.56
CA ARG A 290 8.65 7.83 -12.74
C ARG A 290 7.78 8.90 -13.43
N ALA A 291 8.33 10.07 -13.77
CA ALA A 291 7.62 11.10 -14.54
C ALA A 291 7.51 10.74 -16.03
N ALA A 292 8.51 10.06 -16.59
CA ALA A 292 8.62 9.70 -18.00
C ALA A 292 7.57 8.70 -18.51
N ALA A 293 6.81 8.05 -17.62
CA ALA A 293 5.80 7.05 -17.96
C ALA A 293 4.42 7.64 -18.30
N GLY A 294 4.33 8.93 -18.65
CA GLY A 294 3.05 9.62 -18.92
C GLY A 294 2.19 9.87 -17.68
N ARG A 295 2.78 9.71 -16.48
CA ARG A 295 2.12 9.89 -15.18
C ARG A 295 2.22 11.32 -14.63
N LEU A 296 3.02 12.19 -15.25
CA LEU A 296 3.14 13.59 -14.88
C LEU A 296 2.70 14.46 -16.05
N ARG A 297 1.73 15.36 -15.82
CA ARG A 297 1.31 16.38 -16.79
C ARG A 297 1.45 17.75 -16.16
N CYS A 298 2.27 18.61 -16.76
CA CYS A 298 2.46 19.97 -16.29
C CYS A 298 1.44 20.92 -16.93
N PHE A 299 0.89 21.81 -16.12
CA PHE A 299 -0.01 22.89 -16.49
C PHE A 299 0.60 24.20 -16.00
N VAL A 300 0.41 25.25 -16.77
CA VAL A 300 0.82 26.60 -16.40
C VAL A 300 -0.43 27.39 -16.06
N ALA A 301 -0.50 27.89 -14.83
CA ALA A 301 -1.53 28.83 -14.39
C ALA A 301 -0.86 30.19 -14.13
N ALA A 302 -0.29 30.77 -15.18
CA ALA A 302 0.26 32.11 -15.14
C ALA A 302 -0.86 33.15 -15.28
N PRO A 303 -0.82 34.27 -14.53
CA PRO A 303 -1.56 35.46 -14.96
C PRO A 303 -0.99 35.90 -16.31
N ALA A 304 -1.84 36.14 -17.31
CA ALA A 304 -1.39 36.51 -18.65
C ALA A 304 -0.52 37.79 -18.57
N ALA A 305 0.77 37.66 -18.87
CA ALA A 305 1.68 38.80 -19.00
C ALA A 305 1.41 39.51 -20.32
N GLY A 306 0.55 40.52 -20.29
CA GLY A 306 0.46 41.54 -21.33
C GLY A 306 0.94 42.88 -20.78
N GLU A 307 1.84 43.55 -21.49
CA GLU A 307 2.20 44.94 -21.21
C GLU A 307 0.95 45.81 -21.36
N GLY A 308 0.39 46.26 -20.23
CA GLY A 308 -0.86 47.04 -20.18
C GLY A 308 -1.80 46.68 -19.02
N ALA A 309 -1.28 46.21 -17.88
CA ALA A 309 -2.09 45.83 -16.72
C ALA A 309 -2.73 47.07 -16.04
N GLY A 310 -3.93 47.44 -16.50
CA GLY A 310 -4.95 48.00 -15.62
C GLY A 310 -5.58 46.91 -14.76
N ASP A 311 -6.25 47.29 -13.67
CA ASP A 311 -6.84 46.46 -12.59
C ASP A 311 -7.82 45.36 -13.05
N GLY A 312 -7.28 44.36 -13.73
CA GLY A 312 -8.01 43.28 -14.37
C GLY A 312 -7.07 42.45 -15.23
N ALA A 313 -5.92 42.04 -14.67
CA ALA A 313 -5.21 40.88 -15.19
C ALA A 313 -6.25 39.77 -15.36
N ASP A 314 -6.27 39.09 -16.51
CA ASP A 314 -7.34 38.18 -16.92
C ASP A 314 -7.49 37.02 -15.92
N VAL A 315 -8.22 37.28 -14.83
CA VAL A 315 -8.49 36.38 -13.71
C VAL A 315 -9.15 35.13 -14.27
N ASP A 316 -9.94 35.28 -15.32
CA ASP A 316 -10.66 34.21 -16.00
C ASP A 316 -9.70 33.23 -16.70
N ALA A 317 -8.60 33.70 -17.28
CA ALA A 317 -7.58 32.83 -17.90
C ALA A 317 -6.82 31.98 -16.87
N GLY A 318 -6.43 32.57 -15.73
CA GLY A 318 -5.78 31.85 -14.63
C GLY A 318 -6.72 30.83 -13.98
N HIS A 319 -7.99 31.18 -13.79
CA HIS A 319 -9.02 30.28 -13.28
C HIS A 319 -9.34 29.15 -14.27
N ALA A 320 -9.38 29.44 -15.58
CA ALA A 320 -9.61 28.43 -16.61
C ALA A 320 -8.47 27.40 -16.69
N ALA A 321 -7.21 27.85 -16.60
CA ALA A 321 -6.04 26.96 -16.58
C ALA A 321 -6.04 26.05 -15.34
N LEU A 322 -6.38 26.61 -14.18
CA LEU A 322 -6.50 25.84 -12.94
C LEU A 322 -7.67 24.86 -13.00
N ALA A 323 -8.83 25.27 -13.53
CA ALA A 323 -9.98 24.42 -13.73
C ALA A 323 -9.68 23.26 -14.70
N ALA A 324 -8.93 23.52 -15.78
CA ALA A 324 -8.48 22.50 -16.71
C ALA A 324 -7.52 21.49 -16.06
N ALA A 325 -6.63 21.96 -15.17
CA ALA A 325 -5.74 21.09 -14.41
C ALA A 325 -6.48 20.26 -13.36
N MET A 326 -7.53 20.80 -12.74
CA MET A 326 -8.35 20.09 -11.75
C MET A 326 -9.37 19.13 -12.38
N ALA A 327 -9.74 19.35 -13.64
CA ALA A 327 -10.75 18.55 -14.33
C ALA A 327 -10.42 17.05 -14.31
N GLY A 328 -11.35 16.26 -13.78
CA GLY A 328 -11.21 14.81 -13.68
C GLY A 328 -10.27 14.33 -12.55
N CYS A 329 -9.68 15.23 -11.76
CA CYS A 329 -8.87 14.84 -10.61
C CYS A 329 -9.72 14.30 -9.46
N SER A 330 -9.14 13.39 -8.65
CA SER A 330 -9.73 12.87 -7.42
C SER A 330 -9.48 13.76 -6.19
N GLY A 331 -8.52 14.68 -6.27
CA GLY A 331 -8.20 15.62 -5.21
C GLY A 331 -7.18 16.66 -5.65
N VAL A 332 -7.07 17.75 -4.89
CA VAL A 332 -6.13 18.86 -5.12
C VAL A 332 -5.30 19.10 -3.88
N PHE A 333 -3.99 19.18 -4.05
CA PHE A 333 -3.03 19.62 -3.04
C PHE A 333 -2.54 21.02 -3.40
N HIS A 334 -2.70 21.96 -2.46
CA HIS A 334 -2.18 23.31 -2.62
C HIS A 334 -0.83 23.45 -1.90
N CYS A 335 0.24 23.68 -2.66
CA CYS A 335 1.60 23.84 -2.14
C CYS A 335 2.19 25.21 -2.53
N GLY A 336 1.35 26.25 -2.54
CA GLY A 336 1.76 27.63 -2.76
C GLY A 336 2.32 28.28 -1.49
N GLY A 337 3.39 29.06 -1.63
CA GLY A 337 3.73 30.10 -0.67
C GLY A 337 2.82 31.30 -0.88
N ARG A 338 2.44 31.99 0.22
CA ARG A 338 1.51 33.12 0.23
C ARG A 338 1.97 34.19 -0.78
N ALA A 339 1.08 34.62 -1.67
CA ALA A 339 1.36 35.77 -2.52
C ALA A 339 1.56 37.01 -1.63
N PRO A 340 2.49 37.92 -1.96
CA PRO A 340 2.55 39.21 -1.29
C PRO A 340 1.21 39.93 -1.46
N PRO A 341 0.76 40.70 -0.44
CA PRO A 341 -0.50 41.45 -0.53
C PRO A 341 -0.46 42.38 -1.74
N ALA A 342 -1.58 42.47 -2.48
CA ALA A 342 -1.63 43.23 -3.73
C ALA A 342 -1.56 44.76 -3.50
N SER A 343 -1.72 45.20 -2.25
CA SER A 343 -1.57 46.60 -1.84
C SER A 343 -1.11 46.74 -0.39
N ALA A 344 -0.62 47.93 -0.03
CA ALA A 344 -0.29 48.27 1.36
C ALA A 344 -1.54 48.27 2.29
N ALA A 345 -2.73 48.47 1.73
CA ALA A 345 -3.98 48.39 2.50
C ALA A 345 -4.36 46.94 2.82
N GLU A 346 -4.17 46.03 1.87
CA GLU A 346 -4.37 44.59 2.06
C GLU A 346 -3.30 44.03 3.02
N ALA A 347 -2.07 44.55 2.98
CA ALA A 347 -1.02 44.23 3.95
C ALA A 347 -1.41 44.65 5.38
N ALA A 348 -2.03 45.82 5.55
CA ALA A 348 -2.46 46.32 6.85
C ALA A 348 -3.64 45.52 7.43
N GLU A 349 -4.61 45.12 6.62
CA GLU A 349 -5.68 44.21 7.03
C GLU A 349 -5.13 42.84 7.46
N TRP A 350 -4.06 42.36 6.81
CA TRP A 350 -3.42 41.09 7.15
C TRP A 350 -2.66 41.14 8.48
N ASP A 351 -2.00 42.26 8.77
CA ASP A 351 -1.32 42.47 10.06
C ASP A 351 -2.31 42.61 11.22
N GLU A 352 -3.46 43.23 10.98
CA GLU A 352 -4.55 43.37 11.97
C GLU A 352 -5.21 42.01 12.27
N ALA A 353 -5.45 41.19 11.24
CA ALA A 353 -5.98 39.82 11.40
C ALA A 353 -4.97 38.86 12.07
N ALA A 354 -3.68 38.99 11.80
CA ALA A 354 -2.63 38.20 12.45
C ALA A 354 -2.49 38.56 13.94
N SER A 355 -2.55 39.86 14.25
CA SER A 355 -2.53 40.37 15.63
C SER A 355 -3.77 39.91 16.43
N ALA A 356 -4.95 39.85 15.80
CA ALA A 356 -6.17 39.33 16.42
C ALA A 356 -6.09 37.82 16.72
N ALA A 357 -5.39 37.05 15.88
CA ALA A 357 -5.20 35.60 16.08
C ALA A 357 -4.19 35.28 17.19
N GLU A 358 -3.13 36.09 17.37
CA GLU A 358 -2.20 35.95 18.50
C GLU A 358 -2.87 36.24 19.85
N VAL A 359 -3.78 37.22 19.90
CA VAL A 359 -4.55 37.52 21.12
C VAL A 359 -5.57 36.42 21.45
N ALA A 360 -6.12 35.73 20.45
CA ALA A 360 -7.05 34.62 20.64
C ALA A 360 -6.38 33.28 21.00
N GLY A 361 -5.06 33.15 20.79
CA GLY A 361 -4.28 31.94 21.10
C GLY A 361 -3.62 31.93 22.49
N ALA A 362 -3.79 32.99 23.28
CA ALA A 362 -3.21 33.13 24.63
C ALA A 362 -4.25 33.10 25.76
N GLY A 363 -5.46 32.57 25.50
CA GLY A 363 -6.56 32.42 26.46
C GLY A 363 -6.80 30.98 26.87
#